data_AF-A0A7X2ST58-F1
#
_entry.id   AF-A0A7X2ST58-F1
#
_cell.length_a   1.000
_cell.length_b   1.000
_cell.length_c   1.000
_cell.angle_alpha   90.00
_cell.angle_beta   90.00
_cell.angle_gamma   90.00
#
_symmetry.space_group_name_H-M   'P 1'
#
loop_
_entity.id
_entity.type
_entity.pdbx_description
1 polymer ?
#
loop_
_entity_poly.entity_id
_entity_poly.type
_entity_poly.pdbx_seq_one_letter_code
_entity_poly.pdbx_strand_id
1 'polypeptide(L)'
;LQIIIYFEFLTRNELGDKLPLLLSAEIMGRYSNVILINQSTNKIIDTIKHVGMDQNRYRTLLPGATYRQPPTQNKENPFEQDSNTFEELIQKYPNREVLADNLLKQYQGISRDNALALADKLHASNNYVQAFNDFLAMTENPIPTMNSNNFSIFTDNPNDKKFSTLSEMLDVFYHTKANRDRVQQQGGQLLHVIRKNLQRNKKKLKKLSNELKATENADEYRIKGEVLTTYLYQIKRGMTKITLPNFYDNNKEITISLSNQLSPSQNAQKYFKKYQKLKNAVTFVNEQIELTKKEVAYLEEIQTQIELATPADLDDIKTELQQEGYIKKKQQKS
;
A
#
# COMPACT_ATOMS: atom_id res chain seq x y z
N LEU A 1 16.46 -24.14 20.66
CA LEU A 1 15.39 -23.94 19.65
C LEU A 1 15.73 -22.81 18.69
N GLN A 2 16.21 -23.16 17.49
CA GLN A 2 16.15 -22.23 16.35
C GLN A 2 14.90 -22.56 15.52
N ILE A 3 14.30 -21.57 14.85
CA ILE A 3 13.12 -21.77 14.00
C ILE A 3 13.57 -22.35 12.64
N ILE A 4 14.08 -23.58 12.70
CA ILE A 4 14.61 -24.33 11.58
C ILE A 4 14.05 -25.75 11.68
N ILE A 5 13.49 -26.23 10.58
CA ILE A 5 13.00 -27.60 10.44
C ILE A 5 13.93 -28.31 9.47
N TYR A 6 14.37 -29.49 9.87
CA TYR A 6 15.22 -30.35 9.05
C TYR A 6 14.40 -31.56 8.59
N PHE A 7 14.37 -31.79 7.29
CA PHE A 7 13.82 -32.99 6.69
C PHE A 7 14.96 -33.79 6.08
N GLU A 8 15.13 -35.02 6.52
CA GLU A 8 16.14 -35.94 6.02
C GLU A 8 15.52 -36.87 4.97
N PHE A 9 16.18 -36.97 3.83
CA PHE A 9 15.77 -37.86 2.75
C PHE A 9 16.93 -38.74 2.34
N LEU A 10 16.62 -39.99 2.01
CA LEU A 10 17.56 -40.88 1.35
C LEU A 10 17.07 -41.14 -0.06
N THR A 11 17.79 -40.63 -1.06
CA THR A 11 17.50 -40.91 -2.47
C THR A 11 18.65 -41.68 -3.11
N ARG A 12 18.58 -41.89 -4.42
CA ARG A 12 19.69 -42.43 -5.23
C ARG A 12 20.06 -41.44 -6.33
N ASN A 13 21.34 -41.36 -6.66
CA ASN A 13 21.82 -40.60 -7.82
C ASN A 13 21.53 -41.36 -9.13
N GLU A 14 21.90 -40.77 -10.27
CA GLU A 14 21.72 -41.36 -11.61
C GLU A 14 22.50 -42.68 -11.80
N LEU A 15 23.54 -42.92 -10.99
CA LEU A 15 24.34 -44.14 -10.99
C LEU A 15 23.79 -45.21 -10.03
N GLY A 16 22.73 -44.90 -9.28
CA GLY A 16 22.11 -45.80 -8.32
C GLY A 16 22.71 -45.76 -6.91
N ASP A 17 23.74 -44.96 -6.66
CA ASP A 17 24.35 -44.80 -5.34
C ASP A 17 23.43 -44.03 -4.39
N LYS A 18 23.48 -44.37 -3.11
CA LYS A 18 22.73 -43.65 -2.06
C LYS A 18 23.19 -42.20 -1.96
N LEU A 19 22.24 -41.28 -2.00
CA LEU A 19 22.45 -39.85 -1.85
C LEU A 19 21.62 -39.35 -0.66
N PRO A 20 22.24 -39.13 0.52
CA PRO A 20 21.57 -38.56 1.67
C PRO A 20 21.42 -37.04 1.50
N LEU A 21 20.20 -36.56 1.65
CA LEU A 21 19.80 -35.17 1.45
C LEU A 21 19.18 -34.60 2.73
N LEU A 22 19.48 -33.33 2.98
CA LEU A 22 18.88 -32.55 4.05
C LEU A 22 18.18 -31.34 3.45
N LEU A 23 16.88 -31.22 3.65
CA LEU A 23 16.13 -29.99 3.37
C LEU A 23 16.00 -29.20 4.67
N SER A 24 16.66 -28.05 4.72
CA SER A 24 16.53 -27.10 5.82
C SER A 24 15.48 -26.05 5.46
N ALA A 25 14.37 -26.01 6.21
CA ALA A 25 13.37 -24.98 6.13
C ALA A 25 13.55 -24.00 7.29
N GLU A 26 13.98 -22.78 6.98
CA GLU A 26 14.29 -21.75 7.97
C GLU A 26 13.21 -20.67 7.95
N ILE A 27 12.53 -20.45 9.08
CA ILE A 27 11.39 -19.52 9.16
C ILE A 27 11.79 -18.33 10.03
N MET A 28 12.34 -17.29 9.39
CA MET A 28 12.91 -16.09 10.03
C MET A 28 12.39 -14.79 9.40
N GLY A 29 11.11 -14.77 9.02
CA GLY A 29 10.47 -13.62 8.37
C GLY A 29 11.08 -13.30 7.01
N ARG A 30 11.65 -12.10 6.84
CA ARG A 30 12.25 -11.69 5.55
C ARG A 30 13.45 -12.56 5.14
N TYR A 31 14.13 -13.15 6.11
CA TYR A 31 15.30 -14.02 5.91
C TYR A 31 14.93 -15.50 5.76
N SER A 32 13.64 -15.86 5.79
CA SER A 32 13.22 -17.25 5.60
C SER A 32 13.73 -17.81 4.27
N ASN A 33 14.20 -19.06 4.29
CA ASN A 33 14.75 -19.77 3.15
C ASN A 33 14.44 -21.27 3.24
N VAL A 34 14.53 -21.96 2.11
CA VAL A 34 14.46 -23.41 2.01
C VAL A 34 15.69 -23.85 1.25
N ILE A 35 16.51 -24.70 1.86
CA ILE A 35 17.87 -24.99 1.41
C ILE A 35 18.02 -26.52 1.31
N LEU A 36 18.32 -27.01 0.12
CA LEU A 36 18.59 -28.42 -0.12
C LEU A 36 20.09 -28.67 -0.06
N ILE A 37 20.50 -29.66 0.71
CA ILE A 37 21.91 -29.91 1.06
C ILE A 37 22.23 -31.38 0.79
N ASN A 38 23.36 -31.63 0.14
CA ASN A 38 23.99 -32.95 0.11
C ASN A 38 24.67 -33.19 1.46
N GLN A 39 24.17 -34.16 2.24
CA GLN A 39 24.71 -34.42 3.58
C GLN A 39 26.13 -34.99 3.54
N SER A 40 26.47 -35.79 2.53
CA SER A 40 27.81 -36.39 2.40
C SER A 40 28.90 -35.34 2.20
N THR A 41 28.61 -34.26 1.46
CA THR A 41 29.58 -33.21 1.15
C THR A 41 29.36 -31.91 1.96
N ASN A 42 28.26 -31.83 2.71
CA ASN A 42 27.75 -30.61 3.33
C ASN A 42 27.68 -29.41 2.35
N LYS A 43 27.33 -29.70 1.09
CA LYS A 43 27.22 -28.69 0.03
C LYS A 43 25.76 -28.38 -0.27
N ILE A 44 25.46 -27.11 -0.44
CA ILE A 44 24.17 -26.64 -0.91
C ILE A 44 24.00 -27.13 -2.35
N ILE A 45 22.93 -27.87 -2.59
CA ILE A 45 22.48 -28.23 -3.94
C ILE A 45 21.78 -27.02 -4.53
N ASP A 46 20.77 -26.49 -3.83
CA ASP A 46 20.09 -25.25 -4.23
C ASP A 46 19.32 -24.62 -3.04
N THR A 47 18.80 -23.41 -3.24
CA THR A 47 17.97 -22.69 -2.26
C THR A 47 16.85 -21.91 -2.95
N ILE A 48 15.70 -21.71 -2.28
CA ILE A 48 14.61 -20.89 -2.85
C ILE A 48 14.98 -19.40 -2.98
N LYS A 49 15.90 -18.90 -2.15
CA LYS A 49 16.46 -17.54 -2.24
C LYS A 49 17.98 -17.59 -2.21
N HIS A 50 18.61 -17.26 -3.35
CA HIS A 50 20.06 -17.11 -3.43
C HIS A 50 20.54 -15.88 -2.66
N VAL A 51 21.57 -16.06 -1.83
CA VAL A 51 22.20 -14.98 -1.05
C VAL A 51 23.70 -14.98 -1.33
N GLY A 52 24.15 -13.98 -2.07
CA GLY A 52 25.55 -13.76 -2.41
C GLY A 52 26.39 -13.24 -1.24
N MET A 53 27.72 -13.23 -1.44
CA MET A 53 28.68 -12.73 -0.45
C MET A 53 28.56 -11.22 -0.18
N ASP A 54 28.05 -10.47 -1.14
CA ASP A 54 27.77 -9.03 -1.05
C ASP A 54 26.64 -8.73 -0.06
N GLN A 55 25.64 -9.62 0.01
CA GLN A 55 24.47 -9.47 0.89
C GLN A 55 24.69 -10.08 2.27
N ASN A 56 25.40 -11.21 2.36
CA ASN A 56 25.69 -11.86 3.63
C ASN A 56 27.08 -12.51 3.63
N ARG A 57 28.03 -11.82 4.28
CA ARG A 57 29.42 -12.29 4.40
C ARG A 57 29.59 -13.46 5.36
N TYR A 58 28.68 -13.63 6.32
CA TYR A 58 28.75 -14.73 7.29
C TYR A 58 28.34 -16.06 6.65
N ARG A 59 27.31 -15.99 5.79
CA ARG A 59 26.63 -17.17 5.24
C ARG A 59 26.16 -16.92 3.82
N THR A 60 26.90 -17.49 2.87
CA THR A 60 26.54 -17.53 1.45
C THR A 60 25.61 -18.71 1.17
N LEU A 61 24.49 -18.45 0.50
CA LEU A 61 23.48 -19.44 0.15
C LEU A 61 23.38 -19.52 -1.37
N LEU A 62 24.28 -20.30 -1.96
CA LEU A 62 24.38 -20.54 -3.40
C LEU A 62 24.69 -22.03 -3.68
N PRO A 63 24.28 -22.57 -4.83
CA PRO A 63 24.68 -23.90 -5.26
C PRO A 63 26.21 -24.11 -5.18
N GLY A 64 26.63 -25.25 -4.62
CA GLY A 64 28.04 -25.61 -4.42
C GLY A 64 28.73 -24.96 -3.21
N ALA A 65 28.11 -23.97 -2.56
CA ALA A 65 28.63 -23.40 -1.32
C ALA A 65 28.49 -24.40 -0.16
N THR A 66 29.37 -24.32 0.83
CA THR A 66 29.27 -25.14 2.04
C THR A 66 28.14 -24.61 2.93
N TYR A 67 27.21 -25.49 3.33
CA TYR A 67 26.12 -25.09 4.20
C TYR A 67 26.66 -24.73 5.60
N ARG A 68 26.17 -23.60 6.11
CA ARG A 68 26.38 -23.13 7.48
C ARG A 68 25.02 -22.87 8.10
N GLN A 69 24.87 -23.04 9.40
CA GLN A 69 23.64 -22.67 10.10
C GLN A 69 23.58 -21.15 10.31
N PRO A 70 22.39 -20.59 10.59
CA PRO A 70 22.27 -19.24 11.12
C PRO A 70 23.13 -19.06 12.38
N PRO A 71 23.60 -17.82 12.66
CA PRO A 71 24.40 -17.56 13.85
C PRO A 71 23.60 -17.92 15.11
N THR A 72 24.25 -18.59 16.06
CA THR A 72 23.65 -18.96 17.34
C THR A 72 23.32 -17.72 18.16
N GLN A 73 22.17 -17.75 18.85
CA GLN A 73 21.82 -16.73 19.83
C GLN A 73 22.38 -17.14 21.19
N ASN A 74 22.93 -16.20 21.95
CA ASN A 74 23.38 -16.44 23.34
C ASN A 74 22.16 -16.42 24.29
N LYS A 75 21.29 -17.41 24.14
CA LYS A 75 20.02 -17.55 24.86
C LYS A 75 19.83 -19.01 25.29
N GLU A 76 19.06 -19.22 26.33
CA GLU A 76 18.79 -20.52 26.93
C GLU A 76 17.66 -21.28 26.21
N ASN A 77 17.73 -22.61 26.23
CA ASN A 77 16.65 -23.46 25.79
C ASN A 77 15.59 -23.55 26.91
N PRO A 78 14.35 -23.10 26.70
CA PRO A 78 13.32 -23.14 27.76
C PRO A 78 12.96 -24.57 28.20
N PHE A 79 13.24 -25.62 27.41
CA PHE A 79 12.92 -27.02 27.74
C PHE A 79 14.02 -27.75 28.54
N GLU A 80 15.17 -27.11 28.76
CA GLU A 80 16.34 -27.73 29.42
C GLU A 80 16.65 -27.10 30.79
N GLN A 81 15.72 -26.34 31.38
CA GLN A 81 16.00 -25.48 32.52
C GLN A 81 15.84 -26.15 33.90
N ASP A 82 16.67 -25.69 34.84
CA ASP A 82 16.57 -25.95 36.27
C ASP A 82 15.68 -24.90 36.98
N SER A 83 14.73 -25.38 37.78
CA SER A 83 13.57 -24.67 38.31
C SER A 83 13.80 -23.40 39.16
N ASN A 84 15.03 -23.09 39.59
CA ASN A 84 15.26 -22.09 40.65
C ASN A 84 15.36 -20.62 40.19
N THR A 85 15.30 -20.33 38.88
CA THR A 85 15.56 -18.97 38.35
C THR A 85 14.34 -18.06 38.28
N PHE A 86 13.10 -18.58 38.40
CA PHE A 86 11.89 -17.80 38.11
C PHE A 86 11.45 -16.87 39.24
N GLU A 87 11.62 -17.29 40.50
CA GLU A 87 11.25 -16.48 41.68
C GLU A 87 12.03 -15.16 41.72
N GLU A 88 13.35 -15.22 41.55
CA GLU A 88 14.21 -14.04 41.52
C GLU A 88 13.86 -13.11 40.36
N LEU A 89 13.52 -13.67 39.20
CA LEU A 89 13.22 -12.92 37.99
C LEU A 89 11.90 -12.15 38.12
N ILE A 90 10.88 -12.76 38.73
CA ILE A 90 9.58 -12.11 38.98
C ILE A 90 9.70 -11.05 40.08
N GLN A 91 10.42 -11.34 41.17
CA GLN A 91 10.67 -10.34 42.22
C GLN A 91 11.41 -9.11 41.68
N LYS A 92 12.38 -9.31 40.80
CA LYS A 92 13.16 -8.24 40.19
C LYS A 92 12.37 -7.45 39.13
N TYR A 93 11.43 -8.09 38.45
CA TYR A 93 10.66 -7.50 37.35
C TYR A 93 9.14 -7.68 37.54
N PRO A 94 8.52 -6.97 38.48
CA PRO A 94 7.09 -7.12 38.77
C PRO A 94 6.17 -6.52 37.69
N ASN A 95 6.70 -5.66 36.81
CA ASN A 95 5.91 -5.14 35.69
C ASN A 95 5.88 -6.17 34.54
N ARG A 96 4.68 -6.45 34.04
CA ARG A 96 4.40 -7.44 32.99
C ARG A 96 5.22 -7.23 31.72
N GLU A 97 5.24 -6.00 31.21
CA GLU A 97 5.91 -5.67 29.95
C GLU A 97 7.43 -5.86 30.08
N VAL A 98 7.99 -5.44 31.21
CA VAL A 98 9.42 -5.57 31.55
C VAL A 98 9.80 -7.03 31.79
N LEU A 99 8.99 -7.81 32.50
CA LEU A 99 9.20 -9.25 32.70
C LEU A 99 9.30 -9.96 31.35
N ALA A 100 8.32 -9.73 30.48
CA ALA A 100 8.28 -10.35 29.17
C ALA A 100 9.45 -9.91 28.24
N ASP A 101 9.95 -8.68 28.36
CA ASP A 101 11.17 -8.26 27.66
C ASP A 101 12.43 -9.01 28.16
N ASN A 102 12.49 -9.33 29.45
CA ASN A 102 13.59 -10.14 30.01
C ASN A 102 13.48 -11.61 29.59
N LEU A 103 12.26 -12.18 29.61
CA LEU A 103 12.01 -13.54 29.09
C LEU A 103 12.44 -13.68 27.62
N LEU A 104 12.16 -12.67 26.78
CA LEU A 104 12.62 -12.62 25.40
C LEU A 104 14.15 -12.61 25.25
N LYS A 105 14.86 -11.95 26.17
CA LYS A 105 16.32 -11.87 26.15
C LYS A 105 16.94 -13.18 26.62
N GLN A 106 16.33 -13.83 27.60
CA GLN A 106 16.85 -15.06 28.18
C GLN A 106 16.58 -16.28 27.31
N TYR A 107 15.37 -16.45 26.79
CA TYR A 107 14.96 -17.70 26.16
C TYR A 107 14.91 -17.65 24.63
N GLN A 108 15.29 -18.77 24.02
CA GLN A 108 15.14 -19.02 22.59
C GLN A 108 13.68 -19.32 22.22
N GLY A 109 13.27 -19.01 20.99
CA GLY A 109 12.00 -19.48 20.42
C GLY A 109 10.73 -18.81 20.92
N ILE A 110 10.83 -17.82 21.81
CA ILE A 110 9.68 -17.09 22.36
C ILE A 110 9.43 -15.80 21.54
N SER A 111 8.20 -15.60 21.08
CA SER A 111 7.74 -14.35 20.47
C SER A 111 7.32 -13.33 21.55
N ARG A 112 7.16 -12.05 21.19
CA ARG A 112 6.72 -11.02 22.14
C ARG A 112 5.37 -11.36 22.77
N ASP A 113 4.43 -11.82 21.96
CA ASP A 113 3.08 -12.17 22.41
C ASP A 113 3.12 -13.37 23.37
N ASN A 114 3.95 -14.38 23.07
CA ASN A 114 4.12 -15.55 23.94
C ASN A 114 4.79 -15.16 25.26
N ALA A 115 5.78 -14.26 25.23
CA ALA A 115 6.43 -13.76 26.44
C ALA A 115 5.44 -13.00 27.35
N LEU A 116 4.54 -12.22 26.74
CA LEU A 116 3.49 -11.52 27.46
C LEU A 116 2.49 -12.49 28.08
N ALA A 117 2.04 -13.51 27.33
CA ALA A 117 1.16 -14.55 27.84
C ALA A 117 1.80 -15.36 28.98
N LEU A 118 3.10 -15.65 28.87
CA LEU A 118 3.86 -16.30 29.94
C LEU A 118 3.97 -15.39 31.17
N ALA A 119 4.28 -14.11 31.00
CA ALA A 119 4.31 -13.16 32.12
C ALA A 119 2.96 -13.07 32.86
N ASP A 120 1.85 -13.06 32.12
CA ASP A 120 0.50 -13.10 32.70
C ASP A 120 0.28 -14.38 33.53
N LYS A 121 0.64 -15.54 32.98
CA LYS A 121 0.49 -16.84 33.67
C LYS A 121 1.39 -16.95 34.91
N LEU A 122 2.59 -16.40 34.85
CA LEU A 122 3.52 -16.36 35.99
C LEU A 122 2.99 -15.45 37.11
N HIS A 123 2.49 -14.26 36.79
CA HIS A 123 1.91 -13.34 37.78
C HIS A 123 0.63 -13.88 38.43
N ALA A 124 -0.15 -14.68 37.72
CA ALA A 124 -1.37 -15.29 38.23
C ALA A 124 -1.11 -16.53 39.11
N SER A 125 0.12 -17.06 39.13
CA SER A 125 0.46 -18.30 39.83
C SER A 125 1.25 -18.03 41.11
N ASN A 126 1.02 -18.86 42.13
CA ASN A 126 1.87 -18.91 43.33
C ASN A 126 3.03 -19.92 43.21
N ASN A 127 3.03 -20.72 42.13
CA ASN A 127 4.10 -21.67 41.82
C ASN A 127 4.57 -21.40 40.38
N TYR A 128 5.65 -20.64 40.26
CA TYR A 128 6.15 -20.16 38.97
C TYR A 128 6.75 -21.27 38.11
N VAL A 129 7.39 -22.24 38.74
CA VAL A 129 7.95 -23.42 38.08
C VAL A 129 6.84 -24.22 37.41
N GLN A 130 5.77 -24.50 38.16
CA GLN A 130 4.61 -25.20 37.61
C GLN A 130 3.95 -24.37 36.51
N ALA A 131 3.77 -23.07 36.69
CA ALA A 131 3.17 -22.22 35.66
C ALA A 131 3.98 -22.17 34.36
N PHE A 132 5.32 -22.16 34.46
CA PHE A 132 6.22 -22.23 33.31
C PHE A 132 6.16 -23.60 32.63
N ASN A 133 6.22 -24.69 33.40
CA ASN A 133 6.09 -26.05 32.87
C ASN A 133 4.73 -26.27 32.20
N ASP A 134 3.65 -25.80 32.82
CA ASP A 134 2.30 -25.83 32.25
C ASP A 134 2.21 -24.99 30.98
N PHE A 135 2.96 -23.90 30.88
CA PHE A 135 3.04 -23.11 29.66
C PHE A 135 3.74 -23.88 28.53
N LEU A 136 4.86 -24.54 28.83
CA LEU A 136 5.56 -25.37 27.86
C LEU A 136 4.76 -26.61 27.46
N ALA A 137 4.01 -27.22 28.37
CA ALA A 137 3.14 -28.36 28.10
C ALA A 137 2.05 -28.04 27.06
N MET A 138 1.66 -26.75 26.92
CA MET A 138 0.75 -26.31 25.85
C MET A 138 1.34 -26.53 24.45
N THR A 139 2.66 -26.70 24.32
CA THR A 139 3.30 -27.03 23.04
C THR A 139 3.13 -28.50 22.64
N GLU A 140 2.93 -29.38 23.61
CA GLU A 140 2.67 -30.81 23.35
C GLU A 140 1.22 -31.05 22.95
N ASN A 141 0.29 -30.34 23.61
CA ASN A 141 -1.15 -30.42 23.36
C ASN A 141 -1.72 -29.03 23.08
N PRO A 142 -1.43 -28.44 21.91
CA PRO A 142 -1.85 -27.08 21.60
C PRO A 142 -3.36 -27.00 21.40
N ILE A 143 -3.95 -25.93 21.94
CA ILE A 143 -5.31 -25.50 21.60
C ILE A 143 -5.15 -24.31 20.64
N PRO A 144 -5.25 -24.51 19.32
CA PRO A 144 -5.01 -23.45 18.36
C PRO A 144 -6.15 -22.42 18.40
N THR A 145 -5.78 -21.16 18.59
CA THR A 145 -6.70 -20.02 18.65
C THR A 145 -6.31 -18.95 17.64
N MET A 146 -7.31 -18.29 17.05
CA MET A 146 -7.11 -17.25 16.03
C MET A 146 -8.09 -16.09 16.20
N ASN A 147 -7.59 -14.87 16.00
CA ASN A 147 -8.39 -13.68 15.77
C ASN A 147 -8.13 -13.10 14.37
N SER A 148 -8.74 -11.97 14.05
CA SER A 148 -8.67 -11.34 12.73
C SER A 148 -7.24 -11.04 12.23
N ASN A 149 -6.29 -10.90 13.15
CA ASN A 149 -4.96 -10.37 12.88
C ASN A 149 -3.82 -11.30 13.33
N ASN A 150 -4.07 -12.24 14.25
CA ASN A 150 -3.05 -13.09 14.85
C ASN A 150 -3.60 -14.49 15.17
N PHE A 151 -2.69 -15.43 15.43
CA PHE A 151 -2.99 -16.77 15.92
C PHE A 151 -2.02 -17.15 17.03
N SER A 152 -2.41 -18.10 17.87
CA SER A 152 -1.67 -18.49 19.07
C SER A 152 -2.00 -19.92 19.49
N ILE A 153 -1.12 -20.50 20.30
CA ILE A 153 -1.35 -21.76 21.03
C ILE A 153 -1.29 -21.56 22.55
N PHE A 154 -0.97 -20.33 23.00
CA PHE A 154 -0.68 -20.00 24.39
C PHE A 154 -1.73 -19.08 25.03
N THR A 155 -2.76 -18.69 24.27
CA THR A 155 -3.79 -17.76 24.72
C THR A 155 -5.17 -18.39 24.64
N ASP A 156 -5.91 -18.28 25.73
CA ASP A 156 -7.31 -18.72 25.84
C ASP A 156 -8.24 -17.50 25.97
N ASN A 157 -8.15 -16.59 25.00
CA ASN A 157 -9.09 -15.47 24.93
C ASN A 157 -10.45 -16.03 24.47
N PRO A 158 -11.54 -15.83 25.23
CA PRO A 158 -12.85 -16.39 24.89
C PRO A 158 -13.41 -15.87 23.55
N ASN A 159 -12.91 -14.74 23.05
CA ASN A 159 -13.31 -14.18 21.76
C ASN A 159 -12.54 -14.78 20.57
N ASP A 160 -11.46 -15.51 20.81
CA ASP A 160 -10.67 -16.11 19.75
C ASP A 160 -11.34 -17.39 19.25
N LYS A 161 -11.30 -17.60 17.93
CA LYS A 161 -11.84 -18.81 17.31
C LYS A 161 -10.90 -19.98 17.59
N LYS A 162 -11.45 -21.08 18.11
CA LYS A 162 -10.73 -22.34 18.36
C LYS A 162 -10.76 -23.25 17.13
N PHE A 163 -9.71 -24.03 16.93
CA PHE A 163 -9.57 -24.99 15.83
C PHE A 163 -9.20 -26.38 16.35
N SER A 164 -9.43 -27.40 15.54
CA SER A 164 -9.12 -28.80 15.90
C SER A 164 -7.63 -29.12 15.77
N THR A 165 -6.94 -28.49 14.82
CA THR A 165 -5.53 -28.71 14.53
C THR A 165 -4.81 -27.42 14.18
N LEU A 166 -3.47 -27.40 14.35
CA LEU A 166 -2.64 -26.29 13.90
C LEU A 166 -2.74 -26.08 12.38
N SER A 167 -2.82 -27.17 11.61
CA SER A 167 -2.95 -27.13 10.15
C SER A 167 -4.23 -26.41 9.72
N GLU A 168 -5.38 -26.78 10.29
CA GLU A 168 -6.67 -26.15 10.00
C GLU A 168 -6.65 -24.64 10.31
N MET A 169 -6.07 -24.27 11.46
CA MET A 169 -5.93 -22.86 11.85
C MET A 169 -5.05 -22.10 10.87
N LEU A 170 -3.89 -22.64 10.50
CA LEU A 170 -2.95 -21.99 9.58
C LEU A 170 -3.54 -21.87 8.17
N ASP A 171 -4.28 -22.88 7.69
CA ASP A 171 -4.99 -22.84 6.42
C ASP A 171 -5.98 -21.67 6.40
N VAL A 172 -6.84 -21.56 7.43
CA VAL A 172 -7.83 -20.46 7.51
C VAL A 172 -7.15 -19.10 7.64
N PHE A 173 -6.12 -18.99 8.48
CA PHE A 173 -5.41 -17.73 8.72
C PHE A 173 -4.72 -17.25 7.44
N TYR A 174 -3.92 -18.10 6.79
CA TYR A 174 -3.16 -17.71 5.60
C TYR A 174 -4.01 -17.68 4.34
N HIS A 175 -5.12 -18.41 4.25
CA HIS A 175 -6.08 -18.19 3.17
C HIS A 175 -6.69 -16.78 3.25
N THR A 176 -7.09 -16.35 4.44
CA THR A 176 -7.62 -15.00 4.67
C THR A 176 -6.55 -13.92 4.46
N LYS A 177 -5.34 -14.15 4.98
CA LYS A 177 -4.24 -13.19 4.92
C LYS A 177 -3.60 -13.10 3.53
N ALA A 178 -3.32 -14.22 2.87
CA ALA A 178 -2.73 -14.21 1.52
C ALA A 178 -3.67 -13.56 0.50
N ASN A 179 -4.98 -13.75 0.62
CA ASN A 179 -5.95 -13.03 -0.19
C ASN A 179 -5.87 -11.52 0.07
N ARG A 180 -5.81 -11.08 1.33
CA ARG A 180 -5.63 -9.65 1.68
C ARG A 180 -4.30 -9.09 1.19
N ASP A 181 -3.18 -9.76 1.40
CA ASP A 181 -1.85 -9.28 1.03
C ASP A 181 -1.69 -9.21 -0.50
N ARG A 182 -2.21 -10.22 -1.22
CA ARG A 182 -2.19 -10.25 -2.68
C ARG A 182 -3.14 -9.20 -3.29
N VAL A 183 -4.32 -8.99 -2.70
CA VAL A 183 -5.24 -7.89 -3.04
C VAL A 183 -4.59 -6.54 -2.74
N GLN A 184 -3.91 -6.37 -1.61
CA GLN A 184 -3.21 -5.13 -1.31
C GLN A 184 -2.04 -4.86 -2.27
N GLN A 185 -1.31 -5.89 -2.67
CA GLN A 185 -0.17 -5.73 -3.57
C GLN A 185 -0.62 -5.46 -5.02
N GLN A 186 -1.54 -6.26 -5.56
CA GLN A 186 -2.06 -6.09 -6.93
C GLN A 186 -3.03 -4.91 -7.02
N GLY A 187 -3.99 -4.83 -6.11
CA GLY A 187 -4.93 -3.73 -5.99
C GLY A 187 -4.24 -2.41 -5.66
N GLY A 188 -3.15 -2.41 -4.87
CA GLY A 188 -2.38 -1.20 -4.59
C GLY A 188 -1.76 -0.56 -5.83
N GLN A 189 -1.28 -1.36 -6.78
CA GLN A 189 -0.77 -0.86 -8.07
C GLN A 189 -1.89 -0.26 -8.92
N LEU A 190 -3.03 -0.94 -9.02
CA LEU A 190 -4.20 -0.45 -9.76
C LEU A 190 -4.75 0.83 -9.13
N LEU A 191 -4.95 0.85 -7.81
CA LEU A 191 -5.37 2.02 -7.04
C LEU A 191 -4.43 3.21 -7.23
N HIS A 192 -3.11 2.97 -7.32
CA HIS A 192 -2.17 4.05 -7.61
C HIS A 192 -2.44 4.68 -8.98
N VAL A 193 -2.67 3.87 -10.02
CA VAL A 193 -3.00 4.36 -11.38
C VAL A 193 -4.33 5.13 -11.37
N ILE A 194 -5.37 4.58 -10.74
CA ILE A 194 -6.70 5.21 -10.64
C ILE A 194 -6.62 6.54 -9.91
N ARG A 195 -6.02 6.58 -8.72
CA ARG A 195 -5.86 7.80 -7.92
C ARG A 195 -5.08 8.88 -8.67
N LYS A 196 -4.05 8.50 -9.43
CA LYS A 196 -3.29 9.43 -10.27
C LYS A 196 -4.16 10.03 -11.38
N ASN A 197 -4.99 9.23 -12.05
CA ASN A 197 -5.90 9.73 -13.09
C ASN A 197 -7.04 10.57 -12.52
N LEU A 198 -7.65 10.15 -11.41
CA LEU A 198 -8.62 10.95 -10.66
C LEU A 198 -8.05 12.31 -10.26
N GLN A 199 -6.83 12.35 -9.73
CA GLN A 199 -6.19 13.60 -9.37
C GLN A 199 -5.96 14.51 -10.59
N ARG A 200 -5.58 13.94 -11.74
CA ARG A 200 -5.42 14.70 -13.00
C ARG A 200 -6.76 15.26 -13.47
N ASN A 201 -7.82 14.46 -13.46
CA ASN A 201 -9.15 14.89 -13.90
C ASN A 201 -9.80 15.90 -12.96
N LYS A 202 -9.66 15.75 -11.63
CA LYS A 202 -10.07 16.76 -10.65
C LYS A 202 -9.33 18.10 -10.85
N LYS A 203 -8.02 18.07 -11.16
CA LYS A 203 -7.27 19.28 -11.54
C LYS A 203 -7.74 19.88 -12.88
N LYS A 204 -8.07 19.05 -13.86
CA LYS A 204 -8.62 19.48 -15.16
C LYS A 204 -9.97 20.18 -14.98
N LEU A 205 -10.90 19.59 -14.21
CA LEU A 205 -12.18 20.19 -13.86
C LEU A 205 -12.03 21.54 -13.17
N LYS A 206 -11.09 21.67 -12.22
CA LYS A 206 -10.83 22.96 -11.57
C LYS A 206 -10.39 24.04 -12.56
N LYS A 207 -9.53 23.70 -13.53
CA LYS A 207 -9.10 24.64 -14.58
C LYS A 207 -10.24 25.03 -15.50
N LEU A 208 -11.02 24.07 -15.99
CA LEU A 208 -12.17 24.31 -16.86
C LEU A 208 -13.25 25.14 -16.17
N SER A 209 -13.53 24.86 -14.89
CA SER A 209 -14.49 25.64 -14.09
C SER A 209 -14.02 27.09 -13.89
N ASN A 210 -12.72 27.32 -13.68
CA ASN A 210 -12.18 28.67 -13.60
C ASN A 210 -12.25 29.41 -14.95
N GLU A 211 -12.01 28.70 -16.06
CA GLU A 211 -12.16 29.24 -17.41
C GLU A 211 -13.62 29.62 -17.70
N LEU A 212 -14.57 28.76 -17.32
CA LEU A 212 -16.01 29.04 -17.42
C LEU A 212 -16.41 30.25 -16.59
N LYS A 213 -15.94 30.38 -15.34
CA LYS A 213 -16.20 31.58 -14.51
C LYS A 213 -15.64 32.85 -15.16
N ALA A 214 -14.47 32.78 -15.80
CA ALA A 214 -13.93 33.92 -16.54
C ALA A 214 -14.80 34.35 -17.73
N THR A 215 -15.67 33.46 -18.24
CA THR A 215 -16.65 33.78 -19.28
C THR A 215 -17.94 34.42 -18.76
N GLU A 216 -18.24 34.38 -17.46
CA GLU A 216 -19.40 35.11 -16.89
C GLU A 216 -19.26 36.63 -17.11
N ASN A 217 -18.02 37.14 -17.06
CA ASN A 217 -17.70 38.53 -17.38
C ASN A 217 -17.61 38.81 -18.89
N ALA A 218 -17.97 37.85 -19.76
CA ALA A 218 -17.87 38.04 -21.21
C ALA A 218 -18.84 39.11 -21.71
N ASP A 219 -20.03 39.21 -21.09
CA ASP A 219 -21.05 40.18 -21.45
C ASP A 219 -20.60 41.63 -21.20
N GLU A 220 -19.68 41.86 -20.26
CA GLU A 220 -19.08 43.20 -20.11
C GLU A 220 -18.36 43.65 -21.39
N TYR A 221 -17.74 42.73 -22.13
CA TYR A 221 -17.07 43.08 -23.38
C TYR A 221 -18.09 43.40 -24.48
N ARG A 222 -19.26 42.76 -24.49
CA ARG A 222 -20.36 43.11 -25.39
C ARG A 222 -20.86 44.52 -25.08
N ILE A 223 -21.17 44.80 -23.81
CA ILE A 223 -21.61 46.12 -23.34
C ILE A 223 -20.59 47.19 -23.69
N LYS A 224 -19.29 46.97 -23.42
CA LYS A 224 -18.21 47.91 -23.78
C LYS A 224 -18.16 48.16 -25.29
N GLY A 225 -18.31 47.13 -26.12
CA GLY A 225 -18.36 47.27 -27.58
C GLY A 225 -19.54 48.11 -28.07
N GLU A 226 -20.74 47.87 -27.52
CA GLU A 226 -21.96 48.60 -27.85
C GLU A 226 -21.89 50.06 -27.39
N VAL A 227 -21.45 50.31 -26.14
CA VAL A 227 -21.26 51.66 -25.59
C VAL A 227 -20.26 52.46 -26.44
N LEU A 228 -19.12 51.88 -26.80
CA LEU A 228 -18.17 52.54 -27.69
C LEU A 228 -18.76 52.85 -29.07
N THR A 229 -19.62 51.97 -29.59
CA THR A 229 -20.28 52.16 -30.88
C THR A 229 -21.28 53.32 -30.82
N THR A 230 -22.09 53.41 -29.77
CA THR A 230 -23.06 54.49 -29.55
C THR A 230 -22.39 55.86 -29.44
N TYR A 231 -21.27 55.95 -28.74
CA TYR A 231 -20.53 57.20 -28.51
C TYR A 231 -19.29 57.36 -29.41
N LEU A 232 -19.28 56.74 -30.59
CA LEU A 232 -18.16 56.75 -31.55
C LEU A 232 -17.61 58.16 -31.82
N TYR A 233 -18.50 59.14 -31.91
CA TYR A 233 -18.17 60.55 -32.19
C TYR A 233 -17.37 61.24 -31.06
N GLN A 234 -17.44 60.73 -29.83
CA GLN A 234 -16.69 61.27 -28.68
C GLN A 234 -15.28 60.70 -28.57
N ILE A 235 -14.97 59.61 -29.29
CA ILE A 235 -13.69 58.92 -29.20
C ILE A 235 -12.71 59.50 -30.20
N LYS A 236 -11.61 60.06 -29.70
CA LYS A 236 -10.49 60.56 -30.53
C LYS A 236 -9.37 59.52 -30.63
N ARG A 237 -8.70 59.48 -31.78
CA ARG A 237 -7.53 58.62 -31.97
C ARG A 237 -6.41 59.04 -31.01
N GLY A 238 -5.69 58.06 -30.46
CA GLY A 238 -4.62 58.29 -29.47
C GLY A 238 -5.06 58.18 -28.01
N MET A 239 -6.36 58.12 -27.72
CA MET A 239 -6.87 57.92 -26.36
C MET A 239 -6.54 56.52 -25.81
N THR A 240 -6.26 56.43 -24.51
CA THR A 240 -5.97 55.17 -23.79
C THR A 240 -7.13 54.71 -22.90
N LYS A 241 -8.06 55.61 -22.57
CA LYS A 241 -9.29 55.34 -21.84
C LYS A 241 -10.35 56.40 -22.16
N ILE A 242 -11.62 56.06 -21.99
CA ILE A 242 -12.76 56.99 -22.06
C ILE A 242 -13.79 56.61 -21.01
N THR A 243 -14.48 57.59 -20.42
CA THR A 243 -15.61 57.37 -19.51
C THR A 243 -16.89 57.76 -20.24
N LEU A 244 -17.85 56.85 -20.30
CA LEU A 244 -19.09 57.01 -21.05
C LEU A 244 -20.30 56.57 -20.21
N PRO A 245 -21.51 57.11 -20.45
CA PRO A 245 -22.71 56.63 -19.77
C PRO A 245 -23.08 55.21 -20.23
N ASN A 246 -23.21 54.29 -19.27
CA ASN A 246 -23.65 52.92 -19.55
C ASN A 246 -25.18 52.82 -19.60
N PHE A 247 -25.74 52.76 -20.80
CA PHE A 247 -27.19 52.62 -21.00
C PHE A 247 -27.76 51.24 -20.58
N TYR A 248 -26.92 50.28 -20.16
CA TYR A 248 -27.34 49.02 -19.55
C TYR A 248 -27.36 49.04 -18.01
N ASP A 249 -26.85 50.10 -17.36
CA ASP A 249 -26.83 50.24 -15.89
C ASP A 249 -27.22 51.65 -15.46
N ASN A 250 -28.46 52.05 -15.74
CA ASN A 250 -29.06 53.33 -15.34
C ASN A 250 -28.17 54.56 -15.66
N ASN A 251 -27.43 54.54 -16.77
CA ASN A 251 -26.49 55.57 -17.18
C ASN A 251 -25.33 55.84 -16.19
N LYS A 252 -24.99 54.89 -15.31
CA LYS A 252 -23.75 54.97 -14.54
C LYS A 252 -22.56 55.04 -15.47
N GLU A 253 -21.56 55.81 -15.08
CA GLU A 253 -20.33 55.96 -15.86
C GLU A 253 -19.54 54.65 -15.91
N ILE A 254 -19.19 54.21 -17.11
CA ILE A 254 -18.28 53.09 -17.37
C ILE A 254 -16.99 53.60 -17.98
N THR A 255 -15.85 53.26 -17.37
CA THR A 255 -14.53 53.54 -17.95
C THR A 255 -14.09 52.38 -18.84
N ILE A 256 -13.81 52.69 -20.11
CA ILE A 256 -13.44 51.72 -21.13
C ILE A 256 -12.00 52.00 -21.60
N SER A 257 -11.13 50.99 -21.53
CA SER A 257 -9.75 51.08 -22.01
C SER A 257 -9.69 51.03 -23.54
N LEU A 258 -8.87 51.89 -24.13
CA LEU A 258 -8.71 52.02 -25.58
C LEU A 258 -7.27 51.74 -25.97
N SER A 259 -7.08 51.24 -27.19
CA SER A 259 -5.78 51.21 -27.84
C SER A 259 -5.58 52.50 -28.63
N ASN A 260 -4.53 53.24 -28.30
CA ASN A 260 -4.13 54.48 -28.97
C ASN A 260 -3.77 54.28 -30.46
N GLN A 261 -3.37 53.06 -30.85
CA GLN A 261 -3.02 52.70 -32.23
C GLN A 261 -4.25 52.42 -33.11
N LEU A 262 -5.39 52.08 -32.50
CA LEU A 262 -6.61 51.67 -33.21
C LEU A 262 -7.56 52.86 -33.44
N SER A 263 -8.34 52.81 -34.51
CA SER A 263 -9.44 53.74 -34.72
C SER A 263 -10.57 53.52 -33.69
N PRO A 264 -11.48 54.49 -33.51
CA PRO A 264 -12.65 54.32 -32.65
C PRO A 264 -13.47 53.05 -32.96
N SER A 265 -13.76 52.80 -34.25
CA SER A 265 -14.48 51.60 -34.69
C SER A 265 -13.68 50.32 -34.46
N GLN A 266 -12.36 50.35 -34.69
CA GLN A 266 -11.49 49.19 -34.41
C GLN A 266 -11.41 48.85 -32.92
N ASN A 267 -11.46 49.86 -32.03
CA ASN A 267 -11.55 49.65 -30.59
C ASN A 267 -12.86 48.96 -30.22
N ALA A 268 -14.01 49.40 -30.74
CA ALA A 268 -15.29 48.71 -30.53
C ALA A 268 -15.25 47.26 -31.07
N GLN A 269 -14.73 47.06 -32.28
CA GLN A 269 -14.61 45.73 -32.89
C GLN A 269 -13.70 44.78 -32.09
N LYS A 270 -12.65 45.29 -31.43
CA LYS A 270 -11.77 44.51 -30.55
C LYS A 270 -12.54 43.91 -29.38
N TYR A 271 -13.46 44.68 -28.78
CA TYR A 271 -14.33 44.23 -27.70
C TYR A 271 -15.30 43.14 -28.18
N PHE A 272 -15.93 43.30 -29.35
CA PHE A 272 -16.77 42.27 -29.95
C PHE A 272 -16.00 40.98 -30.31
N LYS A 273 -14.78 41.09 -30.86
CA LYS A 273 -13.93 39.92 -31.12
C LYS A 273 -13.60 39.16 -29.83
N LYS A 274 -13.35 39.87 -28.73
CA LYS A 274 -13.08 39.26 -27.42
C LYS A 274 -14.32 38.55 -26.87
N TYR A 275 -15.50 39.17 -26.98
CA TYR A 275 -16.78 38.55 -26.64
C TYR A 275 -17.01 37.25 -27.43
N GLN A 276 -16.88 37.29 -28.76
CA GLN A 276 -17.12 36.12 -29.61
C GLN A 276 -16.14 34.96 -29.30
N LYS A 277 -14.87 35.28 -29.01
CA LYS A 277 -13.87 34.28 -28.60
C LYS A 277 -14.26 33.60 -27.28
N LEU A 278 -14.71 34.37 -26.29
CA LEU A 278 -15.15 33.83 -25.00
C LEU A 278 -16.41 32.98 -25.18
N LYS A 279 -17.40 33.45 -25.95
CA LYS A 279 -18.63 32.72 -26.24
C LYS A 279 -18.37 31.36 -26.89
N ASN A 280 -17.48 31.31 -27.89
CA ASN A 280 -17.11 30.05 -28.54
C ASN A 280 -16.35 29.10 -27.58
N ALA A 281 -15.57 29.65 -26.65
CA ALA A 281 -14.89 28.84 -25.62
C ALA A 281 -15.89 28.19 -24.65
N VAL A 282 -17.01 28.85 -24.31
CA VAL A 282 -18.02 28.32 -23.38
C VAL A 282 -18.55 26.95 -23.83
N THR A 283 -18.95 26.82 -25.09
CA THR A 283 -19.52 25.55 -25.60
C THR A 283 -18.52 24.41 -25.48
N PHE A 284 -17.28 24.64 -25.91
CA PHE A 284 -16.20 23.66 -25.83
C PHE A 284 -15.82 23.32 -24.38
N VAL A 285 -15.75 24.34 -23.51
CA VAL A 285 -15.42 24.16 -22.08
C VAL A 285 -16.50 23.34 -21.39
N ASN A 286 -17.78 23.61 -21.66
CA ASN A 286 -18.89 22.84 -21.09
C ASN A 286 -18.86 21.37 -21.55
N GLU A 287 -18.62 21.12 -22.85
CA GLU A 287 -18.47 19.76 -23.36
C GLU A 287 -17.29 19.03 -22.68
N GLN A 288 -16.14 19.70 -22.53
CA GLN A 288 -14.99 19.13 -21.83
C GLN A 288 -15.25 18.89 -20.34
N ILE A 289 -16.03 19.74 -19.68
CA ILE A 289 -16.45 19.53 -18.28
C ILE A 289 -17.28 18.26 -18.18
N GLU A 290 -18.28 18.07 -19.03
CA GLU A 290 -19.15 16.89 -18.99
C GLU A 290 -18.38 15.61 -19.29
N LEU A 291 -17.49 15.60 -20.28
CA LEU A 291 -16.62 14.47 -20.56
C LEU A 291 -15.72 14.14 -19.36
N THR A 292 -15.12 15.16 -18.75
CA THR A 292 -14.22 14.94 -17.61
C THR A 292 -14.98 14.48 -16.36
N LYS A 293 -16.23 14.92 -16.15
CA LYS A 293 -17.08 14.42 -15.06
C LYS A 293 -17.44 12.93 -15.25
N LYS A 294 -17.81 12.53 -16.48
CA LYS A 294 -18.07 11.11 -16.79
C LYS A 294 -16.85 10.25 -16.52
N GLU A 295 -15.66 10.73 -16.91
CA GLU A 295 -14.40 10.02 -16.65
C GLU A 295 -14.10 9.92 -15.14
N VAL A 296 -14.38 10.97 -14.36
CA VAL A 296 -14.23 10.92 -12.90
C VAL A 296 -15.19 9.90 -12.28
N ALA A 297 -16.46 9.89 -12.67
CA ALA A 297 -17.44 8.94 -12.16
C ALA A 297 -17.04 7.49 -12.45
N TYR A 298 -16.60 7.20 -13.68
CA TYR A 298 -16.08 5.90 -14.07
C TYR A 298 -14.88 5.48 -13.19
N LEU A 299 -13.89 6.35 -13.01
CA LEU A 299 -12.72 6.04 -12.20
C LEU A 299 -13.04 5.85 -10.70
N GLU A 300 -14.05 6.54 -10.16
CA GLU A 300 -14.53 6.35 -8.77
C GLU A 300 -15.28 5.02 -8.61
N GLU A 301 -16.01 4.58 -9.62
CA GLU A 301 -16.63 3.25 -9.68
C GLU A 301 -15.56 2.16 -9.69
N ILE A 302 -14.58 2.25 -10.59
CA ILE A 302 -13.47 1.28 -10.65
C ILE A 302 -12.67 1.26 -9.34
N GLN A 303 -12.46 2.42 -8.70
CA GLN A 303 -11.82 2.45 -7.39
C GLN A 303 -12.59 1.61 -6.36
N THR A 304 -13.91 1.78 -6.31
CA THR A 304 -14.78 1.04 -5.40
C THR A 304 -14.75 -0.46 -5.68
N GLN A 305 -14.77 -0.85 -6.96
CA GLN A 305 -14.66 -2.25 -7.36
C GLN A 305 -13.32 -2.85 -6.91
N ILE A 306 -12.19 -2.14 -7.07
CA ILE A 306 -10.88 -2.63 -6.61
C ILE A 306 -10.83 -2.79 -5.09
N GLU A 307 -11.48 -1.90 -4.34
CA GLU A 307 -11.49 -1.94 -2.87
C GLU A 307 -12.32 -3.12 -2.31
N LEU A 308 -13.29 -3.62 -3.08
CA LEU A 308 -14.16 -4.75 -2.72
C LEU A 308 -13.79 -6.08 -3.42
N ALA A 309 -12.86 -6.04 -4.38
CA ALA A 309 -12.50 -7.15 -5.24
C ALA A 309 -11.79 -8.30 -4.52
N THR A 310 -12.05 -9.52 -5.00
CA THR A 310 -11.23 -10.70 -4.72
C THR A 310 -9.99 -10.73 -5.64
N PRO A 311 -8.96 -11.56 -5.36
CA PRO A 311 -7.79 -11.64 -6.22
C PRO A 311 -8.08 -12.03 -7.68
N ALA A 312 -9.18 -12.73 -7.95
CA ALA A 312 -9.58 -13.11 -9.32
C ALA A 312 -10.13 -11.90 -10.09
N ASP A 313 -10.98 -11.09 -9.45
CA ASP A 313 -11.62 -9.91 -10.06
C ASP A 313 -10.59 -8.84 -10.47
N LEU A 314 -9.43 -8.78 -9.80
CA LEU A 314 -8.38 -7.81 -10.09
C LEU A 314 -7.75 -7.99 -11.48
N ASP A 315 -7.69 -9.21 -12.01
CA ASP A 315 -7.14 -9.45 -13.35
C ASP A 315 -8.13 -8.99 -14.44
N ASP A 316 -9.44 -9.10 -14.18
CA ASP A 316 -10.49 -8.60 -15.06
C ASP A 316 -10.49 -7.06 -15.09
N ILE A 317 -10.48 -6.42 -13.91
CA ILE A 317 -10.39 -4.95 -13.79
C ILE A 317 -9.13 -4.42 -14.47
N LYS A 318 -8.00 -5.13 -14.32
CA LYS A 318 -6.75 -4.75 -14.99
C LYS A 318 -6.87 -4.86 -16.52
N THR A 319 -7.58 -5.85 -17.03
CA THR A 319 -7.82 -6.03 -18.46
C THR A 319 -8.71 -4.91 -19.01
N GLU A 320 -9.76 -4.54 -18.28
CA GLU A 320 -10.62 -3.40 -18.60
C GLU A 320 -9.80 -2.09 -18.67
N LEU A 321 -8.99 -1.80 -17.65
CA LEU A 321 -8.13 -0.61 -17.62
C LEU A 321 -7.06 -0.59 -18.73
N GLN A 322 -6.68 -1.73 -19.29
CA GLN A 322 -5.83 -1.80 -20.46
C GLN A 322 -6.58 -1.50 -21.75
N GLN A 323 -7.83 -1.92 -21.87
CA GLN A 323 -8.69 -1.64 -23.04
C GLN A 323 -9.00 -0.14 -23.12
N GLU A 324 -9.31 0.48 -21.98
CA GLU A 324 -9.55 1.92 -21.87
C GLU A 324 -8.25 2.77 -21.94
N GLY A 325 -7.08 2.13 -22.01
CA GLY A 325 -5.81 2.82 -22.22
C GLY A 325 -5.18 3.47 -20.98
N TYR A 326 -5.72 3.24 -19.79
CA TYR A 326 -5.12 3.71 -18.53
C TYR A 326 -3.83 2.96 -18.16
N ILE A 327 -3.69 1.70 -18.61
CA ILE A 327 -2.52 0.84 -18.38
C ILE A 327 -1.94 0.37 -19.71
N LYS A 328 -0.62 0.48 -19.88
CA LYS A 328 0.08 -0.08 -21.06
C LYS A 328 0.11 -1.61 -20.98
N LYS A 329 -0.28 -2.29 -22.06
CA LYS A 329 -0.01 -3.73 -22.22
C LYS A 329 1.50 -3.97 -22.19
N LYS A 330 1.98 -4.84 -21.29
CA LYS A 330 3.37 -5.32 -21.35
C LYS A 330 3.52 -6.09 -22.66
N GLN A 331 4.39 -5.65 -23.56
CA GLN A 331 4.83 -6.48 -24.67
C GLN A 331 5.52 -7.71 -24.09
N GLN A 332 4.96 -8.90 -24.32
CA GLN A 332 5.71 -10.13 -24.11
C GLN A 332 6.93 -10.06 -25.04
N LYS A 333 8.13 -10.04 -24.46
CA LYS A 333 9.34 -10.32 -25.22
C LYS A 333 9.20 -11.77 -25.69
N SER A 334 9.04 -11.92 -27.01
CA SER A 334 9.04 -13.23 -27.67
C SER A 334 10.41 -13.89 -27.58
#